data_AF-A0A9E2ZMG1-F1
#
_entry.id   AF-A0A9E2ZMG1-F1
#
_cell.length_a   1.000
_cell.length_b   1.000
_cell.length_c   1.000
_cell.angle_alpha   90.00
_cell.angle_beta   90.00
_cell.angle_gamma   90.00
#
_symmetry.space_group_name_H-M   'P 1'
#
loop_
_entity.id
_entity.type
_entity.pdbx_description
1 polymer ?
#
loop_
_entity_poly.entity_id
_entity_poly.type
_entity_poly.pdbx_seq_one_letter_code
_entity_poly.pdbx_strand_id
1 'polypeptide(L)'
;MSDDWRRYPFELVPGDPQLRFPAAEASHPDCESDTWFLAGELVGEAGRSFAFLTIFNKNRPGRSIVADFYTLALFDLQNGTYATYTDYDMPPGNMRPGARPKLAVADDHLDIAYDSGAGTAVWRTCRDERGRLVPYTYDVDFVGSDSVGTAMRLNLHITPSRAPVPVGAASHAGKIECFGQAGTYSYFQTRMKMTGTLSWGSFTEAVTGCAGHVDRQWFPLVANGGGTDGDVRARAHEWRTINLDNGVDLSIWRQFDRTNRNTAQPFSGATTSPADPDAQPECAEDIEVSVTGYVRWPESVRPLVPPLAAARYLPDRHRLTSRKLELDLTGEPLVPAPAHALPIEYMEGPYRYRGTLHGTPVSGFAFYERSIALYRDWELIDVLAAAVANLKPQSAQLASMVAGVREVIDGGRRPAALDYLVDQIAPVTEGLPNGGAVRQIVTDLVNALR
;
A
#
# COMPACT_ATOMS: atom_id res chain seq x y z
N MET A 1 -6.78 34.16 5.14
CA MET A 1 -6.77 32.78 4.60
C MET A 1 -8.19 32.28 4.63
N SER A 2 -8.54 31.32 3.78
CA SER A 2 -9.92 30.83 3.65
C SER A 2 -10.12 29.62 4.57
N ASP A 3 -11.21 29.59 5.32
CA ASP A 3 -11.67 28.37 6.02
C ASP A 3 -12.42 27.42 5.07
N ASP A 4 -12.77 27.91 3.87
CA ASP A 4 -13.35 27.09 2.80
C ASP A 4 -12.22 26.42 2.02
N TRP A 5 -12.12 25.10 2.18
CA TRP A 5 -11.17 24.24 1.47
C TRP A 5 -11.26 24.38 -0.05
N ARG A 6 -12.40 24.82 -0.60
CA ARG A 6 -12.57 25.03 -2.05
C ARG A 6 -11.83 26.26 -2.58
N ARG A 7 -10.98 26.90 -1.79
CA ARG A 7 -10.21 28.09 -2.16
C ARG A 7 -8.78 28.00 -1.64
N TYR A 8 -7.83 28.37 -2.49
CA TYR A 8 -6.45 28.57 -2.09
C TYR A 8 -6.14 30.03 -1.72
N PRO A 9 -5.29 30.28 -0.70
CA PRO A 9 -4.69 29.28 0.18
C PRO A 9 -5.67 28.76 1.25
N PHE A 10 -5.51 27.48 1.62
CA PHE A 10 -6.27 26.79 2.68
C PHE A 10 -5.29 26.18 3.69
N GLU A 11 -5.60 26.26 4.97
CA GLU A 11 -4.84 25.59 6.03
C GLU A 11 -5.64 24.40 6.55
N LEU A 12 -5.15 23.18 6.32
CA LEU A 12 -5.80 21.99 6.84
C LEU A 12 -5.66 21.88 8.36
N VAL A 13 -4.51 22.31 8.88
CA VAL A 13 -4.25 22.43 10.31
C VAL A 13 -3.88 23.89 10.58
N PRO A 14 -4.71 24.63 11.34
CA PRO A 14 -4.49 26.05 11.59
C PRO A 14 -3.10 26.34 12.15
N GLY A 15 -2.36 27.24 11.49
CA GLY A 15 -1.02 27.64 11.90
C GLY A 15 0.11 26.66 11.58
N ASP A 16 -0.15 25.53 10.94
CA ASP A 16 0.90 24.63 10.44
C ASP A 16 1.26 24.95 8.98
N PRO A 17 2.46 25.50 8.71
CA PRO A 17 2.88 25.85 7.36
C PRO A 17 3.10 24.63 6.44
N GLN A 18 3.31 23.43 7.00
CA GLN A 18 3.50 22.20 6.21
C GLN A 18 2.17 21.70 5.62
N LEU A 19 1.04 22.03 6.25
CA LEU A 19 -0.30 21.63 5.82
C LEU A 19 -1.10 22.80 5.23
N ARG A 20 -0.37 23.72 4.57
CA ARG A 20 -0.94 24.87 3.87
C ARG A 20 -0.95 24.65 2.36
N PHE A 21 -2.14 24.67 1.79
CA PHE A 21 -2.40 24.45 0.37
C PHE A 21 -2.29 25.76 -0.43
N PRO A 22 -1.77 25.73 -1.67
CA PRO A 22 -1.41 24.56 -2.47
C PRO A 22 -0.01 23.96 -2.20
N ALA A 23 0.82 24.62 -1.39
CA ALA A 23 2.21 24.20 -1.18
C ALA A 23 2.34 22.79 -0.56
N ALA A 24 1.40 22.37 0.30
CA ALA A 24 1.35 21.01 0.85
C ALA A 24 1.21 19.90 -0.21
N GLU A 25 0.71 20.23 -1.41
CA GLU A 25 0.64 19.27 -2.52
C GLU A 25 1.93 19.22 -3.34
N ALA A 26 2.79 20.24 -3.20
CA ALA A 26 4.02 20.43 -3.95
C ALA A 26 5.18 19.60 -3.37
N SER A 27 6.39 19.80 -3.90
CA SER A 27 7.62 19.24 -3.31
C SER A 27 7.91 19.88 -1.96
N HIS A 28 8.49 19.09 -1.06
CA HIS A 28 9.07 19.56 0.19
C HIS A 28 10.60 19.48 0.09
N PRO A 29 11.32 20.57 -0.28
CA PRO A 29 12.76 20.53 -0.52
C PRO A 29 13.59 20.15 0.71
N ASP A 30 13.04 20.39 1.90
CA ASP A 30 13.67 20.05 3.17
C ASP A 30 13.51 18.58 3.58
N CYS A 31 12.75 17.79 2.82
CA CYS A 31 12.52 16.38 3.05
C CYS A 31 13.32 15.53 2.06
N GLU A 32 13.95 14.47 2.55
CA GLU A 32 14.63 13.50 1.68
C GLU A 32 13.64 12.59 0.95
N SER A 33 12.45 12.32 1.51
CA SER A 33 11.41 11.56 0.83
C SER A 33 10.12 12.36 0.68
N ASP A 34 9.52 12.26 -0.50
CA ASP A 34 8.22 12.87 -0.80
C ASP A 34 7.42 11.93 -1.71
N THR A 35 6.22 11.53 -1.29
CA THR A 35 5.42 10.48 -1.93
C THR A 35 4.05 11.02 -2.34
N TRP A 36 3.79 11.03 -3.65
CA TRP A 36 2.47 11.32 -4.22
C TRP A 36 1.84 10.02 -4.66
N PHE A 37 0.74 9.66 -4.00
CA PHE A 37 -0.01 8.45 -4.25
C PHE A 37 -1.41 8.79 -4.77
N LEU A 38 -1.85 8.09 -5.81
CA LEU A 38 -3.23 8.13 -6.27
C LEU A 38 -3.69 6.72 -6.65
N ALA A 39 -4.83 6.30 -6.12
CA ALA A 39 -5.48 5.05 -6.50
C ALA A 39 -6.99 5.20 -6.58
N GLY A 40 -7.66 4.25 -7.22
CA GLY A 40 -9.12 4.25 -7.25
C GLY A 40 -9.74 3.12 -8.06
N GLU A 41 -11.02 2.87 -7.79
CA GLU A 41 -11.88 2.02 -8.62
C GLU A 41 -12.41 2.82 -9.82
N LEU A 42 -12.47 2.16 -10.97
CA LEU A 42 -12.97 2.69 -12.22
C LEU A 42 -13.98 1.72 -12.83
N VAL A 43 -14.98 2.26 -13.50
CA VAL A 43 -15.95 1.51 -14.30
C VAL A 43 -15.85 2.02 -15.73
N GLY A 44 -15.59 1.10 -16.65
CA GLY A 44 -15.61 1.36 -18.08
C GLY A 44 -17.04 1.53 -18.61
N GLU A 45 -17.20 2.25 -19.71
CA GLU A 45 -18.47 2.46 -20.41
C GLU A 45 -19.23 1.15 -20.75
N ALA A 46 -18.51 0.08 -21.06
CA ALA A 46 -19.04 -1.27 -21.29
C ALA A 46 -19.35 -2.05 -20.00
N GLY A 47 -19.22 -1.41 -18.83
CA GLY A 47 -19.52 -1.98 -17.52
C GLY A 47 -18.40 -2.80 -16.89
N ARG A 48 -17.20 -2.82 -17.49
CA ARG A 48 -16.03 -3.53 -16.93
C ARG A 48 -15.48 -2.79 -15.71
N SER A 49 -15.15 -3.54 -14.67
CA SER A 49 -14.57 -2.99 -13.44
C SER A 49 -13.05 -3.04 -13.49
N PHE A 50 -12.43 -1.88 -13.27
CA PHE A 50 -10.99 -1.70 -13.20
C PHE A 50 -10.61 -1.07 -11.87
N ALA A 51 -9.33 -1.15 -11.53
CA ALA A 51 -8.72 -0.27 -10.56
C ALA A 51 -7.34 0.15 -11.03
N PHE A 52 -6.78 1.15 -10.38
CA PHE A 52 -5.39 1.55 -10.62
C PHE A 52 -4.76 2.06 -9.33
N LEU A 53 -3.43 2.05 -9.32
CA LEU A 53 -2.64 2.88 -8.41
C LEU A 53 -1.48 3.51 -9.17
N THR A 54 -1.03 4.66 -8.70
CA THR A 54 0.20 5.28 -9.12
C THR A 54 0.95 5.86 -7.94
N ILE A 55 2.28 5.82 -8.03
CA ILE A 55 3.19 6.40 -7.03
C ILE A 55 4.21 7.23 -7.80
N PHE A 56 4.35 8.49 -7.44
CA PHE A 56 5.55 9.26 -7.71
C PHE A 56 6.29 9.41 -6.39
N ASN A 57 7.58 9.13 -6.38
CA ASN A 57 8.36 9.24 -5.18
C ASN A 57 9.68 9.95 -5.46
N LYS A 58 9.89 11.06 -4.75
CA LYS A 58 11.19 11.72 -4.63
C LYS A 58 11.93 11.05 -3.47
N ASN A 59 13.14 10.57 -3.71
CA ASN A 59 13.99 9.97 -2.69
C ASN A 59 15.42 10.47 -2.85
N ARG A 60 15.89 11.22 -1.85
CA ARG A 60 17.17 11.91 -1.85
C ARG A 60 18.04 11.54 -0.64
N PRO A 61 18.53 10.29 -0.53
CA PRO A 61 19.37 9.89 0.60
C PRO A 61 20.58 10.82 0.77
N GLY A 62 20.74 11.37 1.97
CA GLY A 62 21.80 12.34 2.28
C GLY A 62 21.77 13.57 1.37
N ARG A 63 20.60 13.88 0.80
CA ARG A 63 20.27 14.98 -0.13
C ARG A 63 21.08 15.04 -1.43
N SER A 64 22.01 14.13 -1.64
CA SER A 64 22.97 14.15 -2.74
C SER A 64 22.78 13.00 -3.71
N ILE A 65 22.20 11.90 -3.24
CA ILE A 65 21.84 10.75 -4.08
C ILE A 65 20.45 11.01 -4.64
N VAL A 66 20.26 10.75 -5.94
CA VAL A 66 18.93 10.72 -6.57
C VAL A 66 18.51 9.26 -6.65
N ALA A 67 17.37 8.90 -6.04
CA ALA A 67 16.83 7.54 -6.05
C ALA A 67 15.31 7.56 -6.22
N ASP A 68 14.84 8.47 -7.08
CA ASP A 68 13.42 8.67 -7.34
C ASP A 68 12.84 7.49 -8.13
N PHE A 69 11.53 7.29 -8.01
CA PHE A 69 10.84 6.28 -8.82
C PHE A 69 9.41 6.69 -9.15
N TYR A 70 8.89 6.05 -10.17
CA TYR A 70 7.50 6.14 -10.58
C TYR A 70 6.91 4.74 -10.78
N THR A 71 5.68 4.53 -10.32
CA THR A 71 4.94 3.29 -10.45
C THR A 71 3.55 3.56 -11.03
N LEU A 72 3.11 2.67 -11.92
CA LEU A 72 1.72 2.56 -12.38
C LEU A 72 1.31 1.10 -12.35
N ALA A 73 0.15 0.79 -11.78
CA ALA A 73 -0.48 -0.50 -11.94
C ALA A 73 -1.94 -0.36 -12.38
N LEU A 74 -2.36 -1.24 -13.28
CA LEU A 74 -3.73 -1.38 -13.74
C LEU A 74 -4.25 -2.77 -13.36
N PHE A 75 -5.48 -2.81 -12.87
CA PHE A 75 -6.14 -4.01 -12.40
C PHE A 75 -7.42 -4.25 -13.22
N ASP A 76 -7.57 -5.44 -13.78
CA ASP A 76 -8.82 -5.92 -14.34
C ASP A 76 -9.54 -6.74 -13.25
N LEU A 77 -10.50 -6.11 -12.58
CA LEU A 77 -11.19 -6.72 -11.43
C LEU A 77 -12.16 -7.82 -11.86
N GLN A 78 -12.59 -7.80 -13.12
CA GLN A 78 -13.49 -8.82 -13.65
C GLN A 78 -12.74 -10.14 -13.90
N ASN A 79 -11.52 -10.05 -14.44
CA ASN A 79 -10.68 -11.21 -14.71
C ASN A 79 -9.74 -11.57 -13.55
N GLY A 80 -9.63 -10.71 -12.53
CA GLY A 80 -8.75 -10.93 -11.39
C GLY A 80 -7.26 -10.86 -11.79
N THR A 81 -6.92 -10.05 -12.80
CA THR A 81 -5.55 -9.90 -13.31
C THR A 81 -5.05 -8.47 -13.13
N TYR A 82 -3.74 -8.29 -13.19
CA TYR A 82 -3.13 -6.96 -13.09
C TYR A 82 -1.82 -6.91 -13.87
N ALA A 83 -1.40 -5.68 -14.17
CA ALA A 83 -0.07 -5.36 -14.63
C ALA A 83 0.50 -4.19 -13.82
N THR A 84 1.82 -4.16 -13.70
CA THR A 84 2.55 -3.12 -12.99
C THR A 84 3.77 -2.71 -13.78
N TYR A 85 4.11 -1.43 -13.69
CA TYR A 85 5.29 -0.81 -14.24
C TYR A 85 5.97 -0.01 -13.13
N THR A 86 7.29 -0.11 -13.02
CA THR A 86 8.08 0.74 -12.11
C THR A 86 9.36 1.13 -12.80
N ASP A 87 9.66 2.42 -12.80
CA ASP A 87 10.88 2.99 -13.37
C ASP A 87 11.64 3.76 -12.29
N TYR A 88 12.96 3.70 -12.35
CA TYR A 88 13.85 4.33 -11.38
C TYR A 88 14.76 5.37 -12.04
N ASP A 89 15.01 6.43 -11.28
CA ASP A 89 16.06 7.41 -11.49
C ASP A 89 17.10 7.27 -10.37
N MET A 90 18.09 6.40 -10.57
CA MET A 90 19.09 6.10 -9.55
C MET A 90 20.47 5.72 -10.09
N PRO A 91 21.54 5.82 -9.27
CA PRO A 91 22.86 5.32 -9.61
C PRO A 91 22.87 3.81 -9.92
N PRO A 92 23.77 3.36 -10.79
CA PRO A 92 24.71 4.17 -11.58
C PRO A 92 24.07 4.79 -12.84
N GLY A 93 22.79 4.52 -13.11
CA GLY A 93 22.12 4.91 -14.37
C GLY A 93 22.08 6.42 -14.59
N ASN A 94 21.72 7.16 -13.56
CA ASN A 94 21.61 8.63 -13.61
C ASN A 94 22.93 9.39 -13.41
N MET A 95 24.02 8.67 -13.14
CA MET A 95 25.37 9.22 -13.04
C MET A 95 26.13 9.17 -14.37
N ARG A 96 25.52 8.60 -15.42
CA ARG A 96 26.15 8.49 -16.75
C ARG A 96 26.26 9.88 -17.41
N PRO A 97 27.31 10.13 -18.23
CA PRO A 97 27.43 11.39 -18.96
C PRO A 97 26.17 11.69 -19.80
N GLY A 98 25.61 12.90 -19.64
CA GLY A 98 24.41 13.34 -20.35
C GLY A 98 23.07 12.87 -19.76
N ALA A 99 23.09 12.09 -18.67
CA ALA A 99 21.87 11.79 -17.92
C ALA A 99 21.24 13.07 -17.37
N ARG A 100 19.90 13.10 -17.37
CA ARG A 100 19.09 14.17 -16.80
C ARG A 100 18.18 13.56 -15.72
N PRO A 101 17.86 14.30 -14.65
CA PRO A 101 16.86 13.86 -13.69
C PRO A 101 15.54 13.57 -14.41
N LYS A 102 14.92 12.43 -14.08
CA LYS A 102 13.64 12.03 -14.66
C LYS A 102 12.46 12.75 -14.01
N LEU A 103 12.54 13.02 -12.70
CA LEU A 103 11.50 13.69 -11.94
C LEU A 103 11.66 15.22 -12.00
N ALA A 104 10.60 15.89 -12.43
CA ALA A 104 10.41 17.33 -12.30
C ALA A 104 9.18 17.58 -11.43
N VAL A 105 9.32 18.44 -10.42
CA VAL A 105 8.25 18.79 -9.48
C VAL A 105 8.36 20.27 -9.10
N ALA A 106 7.22 20.95 -8.97
CA ALA A 106 7.15 22.33 -8.48
C ALA A 106 7.16 22.41 -6.94
N ASP A 107 7.56 23.56 -6.40
CA ASP A 107 7.68 23.79 -4.94
C ASP A 107 6.50 24.59 -4.35
N ASP A 108 5.56 25.08 -5.18
CA ASP A 108 4.46 25.94 -4.76
C ASP A 108 3.06 25.36 -4.99
N HIS A 109 2.93 24.38 -5.89
CA HIS A 109 1.70 23.63 -6.15
C HIS A 109 2.02 22.25 -6.76
N LEU A 110 1.01 21.39 -6.88
CA LEU A 110 1.15 20.11 -7.55
C LEU A 110 1.30 20.30 -9.08
N ASP A 111 2.52 20.13 -9.56
CA ASP A 111 2.88 19.98 -10.97
C ASP A 111 4.06 19.00 -11.03
N ILE A 112 3.78 17.76 -11.42
CA ILE A 112 4.75 16.66 -11.47
C ILE A 112 4.83 16.13 -12.89
N ALA A 113 6.05 15.88 -13.34
CA ALA A 113 6.33 15.08 -14.51
C ALA A 113 7.46 14.09 -14.21
N TYR A 114 7.34 12.85 -14.70
CA TYR A 114 8.37 11.83 -14.61
C TYR A 114 8.67 11.24 -16.00
N ASP A 115 9.89 11.42 -16.48
CA ASP A 115 10.35 10.93 -17.79
C ASP A 115 10.80 9.47 -17.71
N SER A 116 9.86 8.54 -17.87
CA SER A 116 10.10 7.09 -17.77
C SER A 116 10.49 6.46 -19.11
N GLY A 117 10.96 5.22 -19.09
CA GLY A 117 11.16 4.44 -20.32
C GLY A 117 9.88 4.20 -21.15
N ALA A 118 8.68 4.35 -20.55
CA ALA A 118 7.40 4.22 -21.23
C ALA A 118 6.81 5.55 -21.73
N GLY A 119 7.52 6.67 -21.51
CA GLY A 119 7.09 8.03 -21.80
C GLY A 119 6.98 8.89 -20.54
N THR A 120 6.48 10.12 -20.68
CA THR A 120 6.36 11.06 -19.58
C THR A 120 5.03 10.89 -18.85
N ALA A 121 5.08 10.50 -17.58
CA ALA A 121 3.92 10.49 -16.70
C ALA A 121 3.72 11.86 -16.05
N VAL A 122 2.48 12.30 -15.86
CA VAL A 122 2.14 13.66 -15.43
C VAL A 122 1.02 13.66 -14.39
N TRP A 123 1.13 14.54 -13.40
CA TRP A 123 0.05 14.91 -12.48
C TRP A 123 0.08 16.41 -12.21
N ARG A 124 -0.95 17.15 -12.63
CA ARG A 124 -0.99 18.62 -12.54
C ARG A 124 -2.28 19.15 -11.97
N THR A 125 -2.17 20.21 -11.18
CA THR A 125 -3.32 21.04 -10.76
C THR A 125 -3.91 21.78 -11.96
N CYS A 126 -5.22 21.66 -12.17
CA CYS A 126 -5.93 22.37 -13.21
C CYS A 126 -5.95 23.88 -12.95
N ARG A 127 -6.14 24.65 -14.03
CA ARG A 127 -6.31 26.10 -13.97
C ARG A 127 -7.64 26.52 -14.57
N ASP A 128 -8.27 27.54 -14.00
CA ASP A 128 -9.48 28.14 -14.53
C ASP A 128 -9.19 29.02 -15.77
N GLU A 129 -10.24 29.58 -16.37
CA GLU A 129 -10.14 30.46 -17.54
C GLU A 129 -9.25 31.72 -17.31
N ARG A 130 -8.98 32.07 -16.05
CA ARG A 130 -8.12 33.19 -15.66
C ARG A 130 -6.71 32.74 -15.29
N GLY A 131 -6.37 31.47 -15.50
CA GLY A 131 -5.07 30.89 -15.18
C GLY A 131 -4.85 30.60 -13.69
N ARG A 132 -5.87 30.72 -12.85
CA ARG A 132 -5.78 30.48 -11.40
C ARG A 132 -5.93 29.00 -11.11
N LEU A 133 -5.18 28.49 -10.13
CA LEU A 133 -5.29 27.09 -9.70
C LEU A 133 -6.71 26.78 -9.21
N VAL A 134 -7.23 25.63 -9.63
CA VAL A 134 -8.49 25.07 -9.16
C VAL A 134 -8.20 24.10 -8.02
N PRO A 135 -8.66 24.36 -6.79
CA PRO A 135 -8.31 23.53 -5.64
C PRO A 135 -8.63 22.06 -5.83
N TYR A 136 -7.63 21.22 -5.58
CA TYR A 136 -7.69 19.75 -5.61
C TYR A 136 -8.25 19.15 -6.91
N THR A 137 -8.23 19.91 -8.01
CA THR A 137 -8.67 19.44 -9.32
C THR A 137 -7.46 19.18 -10.17
N TYR A 138 -7.37 17.99 -10.76
CA TYR A 138 -6.16 17.55 -11.44
C TYR A 138 -6.44 16.98 -12.82
N ASP A 139 -5.48 17.20 -13.73
CA ASP A 139 -5.35 16.42 -14.94
C ASP A 139 -4.12 15.51 -14.80
N VAL A 140 -4.31 14.23 -15.10
CA VAL A 140 -3.26 13.23 -15.01
C VAL A 140 -3.12 12.46 -16.31
N ASP A 141 -1.89 12.06 -16.60
CA ASP A 141 -1.55 11.19 -17.72
C ASP A 141 -0.46 10.23 -17.27
N PHE A 142 -0.86 9.02 -16.90
CA PHE A 142 0.03 7.99 -16.41
C PHE A 142 0.32 7.00 -17.52
N VAL A 143 1.59 6.64 -17.69
CA VAL A 143 2.07 5.71 -18.71
C VAL A 143 2.86 4.58 -18.09
N GLY A 144 2.95 3.44 -18.78
CA GLY A 144 3.75 2.30 -18.35
C GLY A 144 3.74 1.20 -19.41
N SER A 145 4.40 0.09 -19.11
CA SER A 145 4.28 -1.14 -19.89
C SER A 145 4.18 -2.36 -18.97
N ASP A 146 3.38 -3.35 -19.34
CA ASP A 146 3.29 -4.59 -18.60
C ASP A 146 4.55 -5.48 -18.77
N SER A 147 4.55 -6.65 -18.13
CA SER A 147 5.71 -7.57 -18.08
C SER A 147 6.10 -8.15 -19.45
N VAL A 148 5.23 -8.09 -20.46
CA VAL A 148 5.52 -8.52 -21.83
C VAL A 148 5.71 -7.35 -22.79
N GLY A 149 5.72 -6.12 -22.28
CA GLY A 149 5.98 -4.90 -23.04
C GLY A 149 4.74 -4.25 -23.65
N THR A 150 3.53 -4.70 -23.28
CA THR A 150 2.29 -4.07 -23.74
C THR A 150 2.13 -2.70 -23.09
N ALA A 151 1.87 -1.67 -23.89
CA ALA A 151 1.67 -0.31 -23.37
C ALA A 151 0.44 -0.22 -22.45
N MET A 152 0.59 0.53 -21.36
CA MET A 152 -0.46 0.92 -20.42
C MET A 152 -0.54 2.45 -20.37
N ARG A 153 -1.75 3.01 -20.35
CA ARG A 153 -1.97 4.44 -20.16
C ARG A 153 -3.28 4.69 -19.41
N LEU A 154 -3.28 5.68 -18.54
CA LEU A 154 -4.45 6.16 -17.82
C LEU A 154 -4.45 7.68 -17.84
N ASN A 155 -5.43 8.27 -18.53
CA ASN A 155 -5.62 9.71 -18.57
C ASN A 155 -6.93 10.04 -17.85
N LEU A 156 -6.87 10.86 -16.80
CA LEU A 156 -8.04 11.21 -15.99
C LEU A 156 -8.09 12.71 -15.72
N HIS A 157 -9.31 13.24 -15.75
CA HIS A 157 -9.69 14.46 -15.07
C HIS A 157 -10.25 14.10 -13.69
N ILE A 158 -9.75 14.75 -12.65
CA ILE A 158 -10.02 14.41 -11.26
C ILE A 158 -10.55 15.64 -10.53
N THR A 159 -11.69 15.50 -9.84
CA THR A 159 -12.29 16.59 -9.05
C THR A 159 -12.57 16.15 -7.61
N PRO A 160 -12.44 17.07 -6.64
CA PRO A 160 -12.66 16.74 -5.25
C PRO A 160 -14.16 16.63 -4.94
N SER A 161 -14.51 15.76 -4.01
CA SER A 161 -15.87 15.73 -3.43
C SER A 161 -15.91 16.15 -1.96
N ARG A 162 -14.75 16.21 -1.30
CA ARG A 162 -14.58 16.53 0.12
C ARG A 162 -13.19 17.14 0.37
N ALA A 163 -13.05 17.76 1.54
CA ALA A 163 -11.79 18.33 2.00
C ALA A 163 -10.72 17.24 2.22
N PRO A 164 -9.42 17.59 2.17
CA PRO A 164 -8.37 16.72 2.70
C PRO A 164 -8.54 16.53 4.22
N VAL A 165 -7.99 15.45 4.75
CA VAL A 165 -8.04 15.07 6.17
C VAL A 165 -6.64 14.75 6.65
N PRO A 166 -6.18 15.33 7.77
CA PRO A 166 -4.86 15.05 8.30
C PRO A 166 -4.84 13.63 8.90
N VAL A 167 -3.76 12.87 8.65
CA VAL A 167 -3.61 11.54 9.25
C VAL A 167 -3.55 11.66 10.78
N GLY A 168 -4.27 10.76 11.45
CA GLY A 168 -4.46 10.78 12.90
C GLY A 168 -5.44 11.86 13.39
N ALA A 169 -6.22 12.47 12.49
CA ALA A 169 -7.23 13.47 12.79
C ALA A 169 -6.69 14.58 13.72
N ALA A 170 -7.50 15.09 14.65
CA ALA A 170 -7.05 16.07 15.63
C ALA A 170 -5.99 15.54 16.62
N SER A 171 -5.86 14.22 16.79
CA SER A 171 -4.92 13.62 17.75
C SER A 171 -3.46 13.80 17.32
N HIS A 172 -3.18 13.69 16.02
CA HIS A 172 -1.83 13.82 15.46
C HIS A 172 -1.69 14.99 14.48
N ALA A 173 -2.81 15.56 14.03
CA ALA A 173 -2.86 16.70 13.12
C ALA A 173 -1.96 16.53 11.88
N GLY A 174 -1.89 15.31 11.36
CA GLY A 174 -1.12 14.99 10.16
C GLY A 174 0.38 14.91 10.37
N LYS A 175 0.89 15.04 11.59
CA LYS A 175 2.31 14.89 11.92
C LYS A 175 2.52 13.65 12.78
N ILE A 176 3.20 12.65 12.21
CA ILE A 176 3.26 11.29 12.74
C ILE A 176 4.70 10.80 12.86
N GLU A 177 4.86 9.69 13.57
CA GLU A 177 6.08 8.88 13.54
C GLU A 177 5.87 7.72 12.56
N CYS A 178 6.61 7.72 11.45
CA CYS A 178 6.52 6.71 10.41
C CYS A 178 7.89 6.11 10.10
N PHE A 179 7.99 4.78 10.03
CA PHE A 179 9.22 4.00 9.91
C PHE A 179 10.28 4.34 10.97
N GLY A 180 9.84 4.64 12.21
CA GLY A 180 10.72 5.07 13.30
C GLY A 180 11.28 6.50 13.13
N GLN A 181 10.68 7.30 12.25
CA GLN A 181 11.07 8.68 11.99
C GLN A 181 9.96 9.62 12.44
N ALA A 182 10.24 10.44 13.45
CA ALA A 182 9.34 11.50 13.85
C ALA A 182 9.35 12.65 12.84
N GLY A 183 8.26 13.41 12.77
CA GLY A 183 8.18 14.58 11.89
C GLY A 183 7.89 14.23 10.42
N THR A 184 7.42 13.01 10.15
CA THR A 184 6.73 12.69 8.92
C THR A 184 5.38 13.38 8.92
N TYR A 185 5.03 14.01 7.81
CA TYR A 185 3.69 14.58 7.64
C TYR A 185 2.90 13.74 6.64
N SER A 186 1.59 13.67 6.86
CA SER A 186 0.67 13.03 5.94
C SER A 186 -0.76 13.56 6.04
N TYR A 187 -1.41 13.61 4.89
CA TYR A 187 -2.85 13.81 4.77
C TYR A 187 -3.38 12.95 3.63
N PHE A 188 -4.69 12.70 3.64
CA PHE A 188 -5.37 12.05 2.53
C PHE A 188 -6.56 12.86 2.03
N GLN A 189 -6.95 12.61 0.79
CA GLN A 189 -8.20 13.09 0.22
C GLN A 189 -8.91 11.94 -0.48
N THR A 190 -10.09 11.58 0.02
CA THR A 190 -10.85 10.43 -0.48
C THR A 190 -12.05 10.85 -1.31
N ARG A 191 -12.64 9.89 -2.02
CA ARG A 191 -13.80 10.06 -2.92
C ARG A 191 -13.58 11.09 -4.02
N MET A 192 -12.36 11.16 -4.53
CA MET A 192 -12.09 11.94 -5.73
C MET A 192 -12.89 11.35 -6.89
N LYS A 193 -13.61 12.22 -7.61
CA LYS A 193 -14.32 11.82 -8.84
C LYS A 193 -13.32 11.81 -9.97
N MET A 194 -13.35 10.77 -10.79
CA MET A 194 -12.41 10.53 -11.86
C MET A 194 -13.18 10.25 -13.14
N THR A 195 -12.80 10.88 -14.25
CA THR A 195 -13.35 10.62 -15.57
C THR A 195 -12.25 10.71 -16.61
N GLY A 196 -12.21 9.79 -17.56
CA GLY A 196 -11.22 9.86 -18.63
C GLY A 196 -11.13 8.57 -19.42
N THR A 197 -9.92 8.15 -19.78
CA THR A 197 -9.66 6.98 -20.61
C THR A 197 -8.61 6.07 -20.01
N LEU A 198 -8.84 4.76 -20.10
CA LEU A 198 -7.87 3.72 -19.78
C LEU A 198 -7.51 2.99 -21.07
N SER A 199 -6.21 2.79 -21.30
CA SER A 199 -5.68 2.00 -22.41
C SER A 199 -4.71 0.93 -21.89
N TRP A 200 -4.87 -0.31 -22.37
CA TRP A 200 -3.95 -1.40 -22.11
C TRP A 200 -3.84 -2.26 -23.38
N GLY A 201 -2.73 -2.10 -24.11
CA GLY A 201 -2.54 -2.71 -25.42
C GLY A 201 -3.51 -2.18 -26.46
N SER A 202 -4.21 -3.07 -27.16
CA SER A 202 -5.24 -2.70 -28.13
C SER A 202 -6.56 -2.27 -27.49
N PHE A 203 -6.73 -2.51 -26.19
CA PHE A 203 -7.92 -2.13 -25.45
C PHE A 203 -7.84 -0.66 -25.04
N THR A 204 -8.91 0.10 -25.28
CA THR A 204 -9.09 1.47 -24.80
C THR A 204 -10.56 1.71 -24.52
N GLU A 205 -10.87 2.32 -23.38
CA GLU A 205 -12.25 2.54 -22.95
C GLU A 205 -12.36 3.85 -22.15
N ALA A 206 -13.50 4.54 -22.30
CA ALA A 206 -13.86 5.63 -21.42
C ALA A 206 -14.19 5.06 -20.03
N VAL A 207 -13.68 5.70 -18.98
CA VAL A 207 -13.81 5.23 -17.59
C VAL A 207 -14.28 6.34 -16.68
N THR A 208 -15.01 5.95 -15.64
CA THR A 208 -15.44 6.85 -14.55
C THR A 208 -15.26 6.19 -13.19
N GLY A 209 -15.09 6.97 -12.14
CA GLY A 209 -14.97 6.46 -10.76
C GLY A 209 -15.25 7.54 -9.73
N CYS A 210 -15.59 7.13 -8.51
CA CYS A 210 -15.89 8.04 -7.39
C CYS A 210 -15.19 7.68 -6.08
N ALA A 211 -14.36 6.64 -6.09
CA ALA A 211 -13.58 6.15 -4.94
C ALA A 211 -12.09 6.47 -5.11
N GLY A 212 -11.75 7.59 -5.75
CA GLY A 212 -10.37 8.02 -5.88
C GLY A 212 -9.80 8.44 -4.53
N HIS A 213 -8.54 8.08 -4.27
CA HIS A 213 -7.82 8.36 -3.05
C HIS A 213 -6.46 8.94 -3.36
N VAL A 214 -6.21 10.15 -2.85
CA VAL A 214 -4.89 10.75 -2.78
C VAL A 214 -4.34 10.52 -1.37
N ASP A 215 -3.11 10.01 -1.31
CA ASP A 215 -2.27 10.03 -0.09
C ASP A 215 -1.00 10.83 -0.38
N ARG A 216 -0.63 11.68 0.57
CA ARG A 216 0.57 12.50 0.53
C ARG A 216 1.35 12.25 1.79
N GLN A 217 2.64 11.95 1.62
CA GLN A 217 3.56 11.72 2.72
C GLN A 217 4.91 12.31 2.40
N TRP A 218 5.49 13.07 3.34
CA TRP A 218 6.85 13.55 3.23
C TRP A 218 7.62 13.32 4.53
N PHE A 219 8.85 12.87 4.38
CA PHE A 219 9.68 12.32 5.45
C PHE A 219 10.96 13.14 5.58
N PRO A 220 11.43 13.41 6.82
CA PRO A 220 12.71 14.08 7.03
C PRO A 220 13.88 13.34 6.38
N LEU A 221 13.92 12.00 6.49
CA LEU A 221 14.88 11.12 5.81
C LEU A 221 14.14 10.23 4.80
N VAL A 222 14.89 9.47 4.00
CA VAL A 222 14.30 8.51 3.05
C VAL A 222 13.31 7.57 3.76
N ALA A 223 12.16 7.31 3.13
CA ALA A 223 11.18 6.35 3.65
C ALA A 223 11.85 4.98 3.88
N ASN A 224 11.53 4.30 5.00
CA ASN A 224 12.26 3.11 5.50
C ASN A 224 13.73 3.31 5.91
N GLY A 225 14.27 4.53 5.89
CA GLY A 225 15.63 4.84 6.34
C GLY A 225 15.82 4.90 7.87
N GLY A 226 14.73 4.93 8.65
CA GLY A 226 14.76 4.97 10.12
C GLY A 226 15.07 3.65 10.82
N GLY A 227 15.44 2.60 10.07
CA GLY A 227 15.83 1.30 10.61
C GLY A 227 17.23 1.28 11.25
N THR A 228 17.48 0.28 12.10
CA THR A 228 18.83 -0.01 12.62
C THR A 228 19.82 -0.28 11.49
N ASP A 229 21.00 0.35 11.57
CA ASP A 229 22.15 0.12 10.68
C ASP A 229 21.88 0.34 9.16
N GLY A 230 20.81 1.06 8.82
CA GLY A 230 20.44 1.35 7.42
C GLY A 230 19.79 0.18 6.67
N ASP A 231 19.37 -0.88 7.37
CA ASP A 231 18.59 -1.96 6.75
C ASP A 231 17.15 -1.48 6.46
N VAL A 232 16.83 -1.31 5.18
CA VAL A 232 15.50 -0.92 4.69
C VAL A 232 14.39 -1.93 5.02
N ARG A 233 14.74 -3.14 5.48
CA ARG A 233 13.79 -4.17 5.98
C ARG A 233 13.72 -4.26 7.50
N ALA A 234 14.40 -3.37 8.25
CA ALA A 234 14.29 -3.31 9.71
C ALA A 234 12.93 -2.76 10.19
N ARG A 235 12.20 -2.10 9.29
CA ARG A 235 10.81 -1.68 9.47
C ARG A 235 9.96 -2.23 8.33
N ALA A 236 8.69 -2.47 8.62
CA ALA A 236 7.68 -2.80 7.63
C ALA A 236 6.37 -2.13 8.01
N HIS A 237 5.45 -2.04 7.05
CA HIS A 237 4.16 -1.42 7.25
C HIS A 237 3.05 -2.16 6.52
N GLU A 238 1.84 -1.81 6.93
CA GLU A 238 0.60 -2.09 6.26
C GLU A 238 -0.21 -0.80 6.19
N TRP A 239 -0.85 -0.53 5.06
CA TRP A 239 -1.77 0.59 4.90
C TRP A 239 -3.03 0.14 4.17
N ARG A 240 -4.18 0.64 4.59
CA ARG A 240 -5.47 0.34 3.95
C ARG A 240 -6.24 1.62 3.78
N THR A 241 -6.75 1.84 2.58
CA THR A 241 -7.73 2.88 2.32
C THR A 241 -9.02 2.21 1.91
N ILE A 242 -10.08 2.39 2.70
CA ILE A 242 -11.36 1.70 2.54
C ILE A 242 -12.46 2.75 2.34
N ASN A 243 -13.15 2.69 1.20
CA ASN A 243 -14.32 3.50 0.92
C ASN A 243 -15.59 2.68 1.19
N LEU A 244 -16.30 2.96 2.29
CA LEU A 244 -17.50 2.22 2.67
C LEU A 244 -18.75 2.78 1.96
N ASP A 245 -19.70 1.92 1.67
CA ASP A 245 -20.97 2.27 1.01
C ASP A 245 -21.85 3.23 1.83
N ASN A 246 -21.66 3.30 3.15
CA ASN A 246 -22.37 4.24 4.02
C ASN A 246 -21.82 5.68 3.99
N GLY A 247 -20.78 5.96 3.20
CA GLY A 247 -20.21 7.31 3.04
C GLY A 247 -18.94 7.56 3.86
N VAL A 248 -18.66 6.73 4.87
CA VAL A 248 -17.45 6.80 5.69
C VAL A 248 -16.29 6.16 4.94
N ASP A 249 -15.11 6.79 5.00
CA ASP A 249 -13.88 6.17 4.53
C ASP A 249 -12.90 5.99 5.68
N LEU A 250 -12.03 4.99 5.59
CA LEU A 250 -11.03 4.66 6.60
C LEU A 250 -9.65 4.65 5.95
N SER A 251 -8.70 5.33 6.56
CA SER A 251 -7.27 5.09 6.35
C SER A 251 -6.74 4.37 7.58
N ILE A 252 -6.17 3.18 7.42
CA ILE A 252 -5.68 2.32 8.50
C ILE A 252 -4.22 2.00 8.26
N TRP A 253 -3.36 2.27 9.23
CA TRP A 253 -1.93 2.05 9.13
C TRP A 253 -1.44 1.17 10.29
N ARG A 254 -0.45 0.33 10.00
CA ARG A 254 0.31 -0.43 10.99
C ARG A 254 1.77 -0.42 10.63
N GLN A 255 2.61 -0.43 11.66
CA GLN A 255 4.05 -0.42 11.50
C GLN A 255 4.66 -1.50 12.37
N PHE A 256 5.74 -2.11 11.91
CA PHE A 256 6.37 -3.26 12.56
C PHE A 256 7.87 -3.07 12.68
N ASP A 257 8.39 -3.35 13.86
CA ASP A 257 9.81 -3.60 14.08
C ASP A 257 10.14 -5.03 13.67
N ARG A 258 10.75 -5.15 12.49
CA ARG A 258 11.16 -6.43 11.91
C ARG A 258 12.35 -7.05 12.63
N THR A 259 13.10 -6.27 13.41
CA THR A 259 14.26 -6.74 14.19
C THR A 259 13.81 -7.28 15.56
N ASN A 260 12.68 -6.79 16.06
CA ASN A 260 12.07 -7.24 17.30
C ASN A 260 10.81 -8.06 17.04
N ARG A 261 10.96 -9.23 16.40
CA ARG A 261 9.89 -10.21 16.14
C ARG A 261 8.58 -9.62 15.58
N ASN A 262 8.69 -8.70 14.61
CA ASN A 262 7.54 -8.02 13.99
C ASN A 262 6.63 -7.33 15.02
N THR A 263 7.20 -6.78 16.10
CA THR A 263 6.44 -6.06 17.11
C THR A 263 5.80 -4.81 16.51
N ALA A 264 4.50 -4.62 16.74
CA ALA A 264 3.81 -3.41 16.28
C ALA A 264 4.41 -2.15 16.94
N GLN A 265 4.55 -1.09 16.16
CA GLN A 265 5.12 0.19 16.59
C GLN A 265 4.03 1.26 16.62
N PRO A 266 4.04 2.19 17.60
CA PRO A 266 3.42 3.49 17.42
C PRO A 266 4.09 4.20 16.23
N PHE A 267 3.41 4.97 15.40
CA PHE A 267 1.99 5.23 15.26
C PHE A 267 1.30 4.06 14.51
N SER A 268 0.24 3.45 15.07
CA SER A 268 -0.60 2.41 14.43
C SER A 268 -2.07 2.66 14.77
N GLY A 269 -2.99 2.55 13.80
CA GLY A 269 -4.40 2.90 14.02
C GLY A 269 -5.19 3.15 12.74
N ALA A 270 -6.29 3.90 12.87
CA ALA A 270 -7.19 4.32 11.81
C ALA A 270 -7.56 5.80 11.93
N THR A 271 -7.80 6.45 10.80
CA THR A 271 -8.40 7.78 10.70
C THR A 271 -9.64 7.69 9.84
N THR A 272 -10.76 8.23 10.31
CA THR A 272 -12.03 8.25 9.57
C THR A 272 -12.15 9.51 8.71
N SER A 273 -12.71 9.37 7.51
CA SER A 273 -13.32 10.48 6.77
C SER A 273 -14.83 10.32 6.89
N PRO A 274 -15.53 11.23 7.59
CA PRO A 274 -16.95 11.08 7.81
C PRO A 274 -17.76 11.25 6.51
N ALA A 275 -18.96 10.67 6.51
CA ALA A 275 -19.93 10.84 5.42
C ALA A 275 -20.52 12.26 5.41
N ASP A 276 -20.80 12.79 6.60
CA ASP A 276 -21.25 14.16 6.81
C ASP A 276 -20.05 15.12 6.66
N PRO A 277 -20.08 16.10 5.74
CA PRO A 277 -18.99 17.05 5.55
C PRO A 277 -18.75 17.98 6.74
N ASP A 278 -19.72 18.13 7.65
CA ASP A 278 -19.59 18.97 8.84
C ASP A 278 -19.08 18.18 10.07
N ALA A 279 -19.10 16.85 10.00
CA ALA A 279 -18.55 15.99 11.03
C ALA A 279 -17.01 16.01 11.00
N GLN A 280 -16.40 15.84 12.17
CA GLN A 280 -14.95 15.82 12.29
C GLN A 280 -14.39 14.41 12.08
N PRO A 281 -13.24 14.28 11.39
CA PRO A 281 -12.44 13.05 11.38
C PRO A 281 -12.13 12.55 12.80
N GLU A 282 -12.09 11.22 12.96
CA GLU A 282 -11.73 10.58 14.22
C GLU A 282 -10.48 9.71 14.05
N CYS A 283 -9.66 9.64 15.09
CA CYS A 283 -8.51 8.73 15.17
C CYS A 283 -8.81 7.58 16.13
N ALA A 284 -8.59 6.33 15.70
CA ALA A 284 -8.72 5.14 16.54
C ALA A 284 -7.41 4.34 16.54
N GLU A 285 -6.81 4.15 17.72
CA GLU A 285 -5.52 3.47 17.88
C GLU A 285 -5.69 2.02 18.38
N ASP A 286 -6.93 1.55 18.53
CA ASP A 286 -7.28 0.19 19.00
C ASP A 286 -7.62 -0.77 17.85
N ILE A 287 -7.06 -0.54 16.66
CA ILE A 287 -7.26 -1.40 15.51
C ILE A 287 -6.49 -2.71 15.71
N GLU A 288 -7.24 -3.81 15.74
CA GLU A 288 -6.70 -5.17 15.79
C GLU A 288 -6.84 -5.83 14.42
N VAL A 289 -5.81 -6.58 14.01
CA VAL A 289 -5.80 -7.30 12.73
C VAL A 289 -5.52 -8.78 12.98
N SER A 290 -6.47 -9.62 12.60
CA SER A 290 -6.32 -11.07 12.59
C SER A 290 -6.09 -11.53 11.15
N VAL A 291 -4.86 -11.91 10.81
CA VAL A 291 -4.52 -12.44 9.48
C VAL A 291 -5.01 -13.88 9.39
N THR A 292 -5.83 -14.16 8.38
CA THR A 292 -6.45 -15.47 8.15
C THR A 292 -5.93 -16.15 6.90
N GLY A 293 -5.13 -15.47 6.09
CA GLY A 293 -4.49 -16.04 4.91
C GLY A 293 -3.25 -15.26 4.50
N TYR A 294 -2.34 -15.95 3.84
CA TYR A 294 -1.11 -15.39 3.30
C TYR A 294 -0.99 -15.75 1.82
N VAL A 295 -0.30 -14.90 1.08
CA VAL A 295 -0.01 -15.13 -0.33
C VAL A 295 1.49 -15.14 -0.55
N ARG A 296 1.98 -16.11 -1.33
CA ARG A 296 3.39 -16.20 -1.70
C ARG A 296 3.72 -15.11 -2.71
N TRP A 297 4.91 -14.52 -2.59
CA TRP A 297 5.39 -13.54 -3.56
C TRP A 297 5.49 -14.13 -4.97
N PRO A 298 5.08 -13.38 -6.02
CA PRO A 298 5.21 -13.80 -7.41
C PRO A 298 6.63 -13.49 -7.92
N GLU A 299 7.39 -14.53 -8.28
CA GLU A 299 8.79 -14.36 -8.76
C GLU A 299 8.89 -13.62 -10.11
N SER A 300 7.77 -13.37 -10.79
CA SER A 300 7.70 -12.52 -11.98
C SER A 300 7.98 -11.04 -11.68
N VAL A 301 7.86 -10.62 -10.42
CA VAL A 301 8.18 -9.25 -9.97
C VAL A 301 9.44 -9.30 -9.11
N ARG A 302 10.42 -8.46 -9.45
CA ARG A 302 11.69 -8.36 -8.73
C ARG A 302 11.76 -7.03 -7.99
N PRO A 303 11.89 -7.03 -6.65
CA PRO A 303 12.19 -5.80 -5.92
C PRO A 303 13.60 -5.31 -6.29
N LEU A 304 13.87 -4.02 -6.08
CA LEU A 304 15.18 -3.43 -6.38
C LEU A 304 16.27 -4.03 -5.50
N VAL A 305 16.03 -4.13 -4.19
CA VAL A 305 16.96 -4.74 -3.24
C VAL A 305 16.70 -6.24 -3.23
N PRO A 306 17.72 -7.08 -3.50
CA PRO A 306 17.57 -8.53 -3.51
C PRO A 306 16.88 -9.06 -2.24
N PRO A 307 15.93 -9.99 -2.38
CA PRO A 307 15.23 -10.58 -1.24
C PRO A 307 16.20 -11.43 -0.41
N LEU A 308 15.96 -11.48 0.91
CA LEU A 308 16.77 -12.29 1.84
C LEU A 308 16.48 -13.79 1.74
N ALA A 309 15.35 -14.17 1.15
CA ALA A 309 14.95 -15.55 0.93
C ALA A 309 14.11 -15.69 -0.34
N ALA A 310 14.19 -16.84 -1.00
CA ALA A 310 13.34 -17.16 -2.14
C ALA A 310 11.88 -17.33 -1.71
N ALA A 311 11.63 -18.09 -0.63
CA ALA A 311 10.29 -18.23 -0.07
C ALA A 311 9.94 -17.01 0.79
N ARG A 312 8.93 -16.26 0.36
CA ARG A 312 8.44 -15.09 1.09
C ARG A 312 6.93 -14.96 0.91
N TYR A 313 6.24 -14.68 2.01
CA TYR A 313 4.79 -14.64 2.09
C TYR A 313 4.34 -13.32 2.70
N LEU A 314 3.27 -12.72 2.19
CA LEU A 314 2.71 -11.50 2.74
C LEU A 314 1.29 -11.77 3.26
N PRO A 315 0.83 -11.06 4.31
CA PRO A 315 -0.56 -11.10 4.73
C PRO A 315 -1.50 -10.82 3.56
N ASP A 316 -2.63 -11.52 3.49
CA ASP A 316 -3.58 -11.39 2.39
C ASP A 316 -5.00 -11.25 2.95
N ARG A 317 -5.66 -12.35 3.30
CA ARG A 317 -6.98 -12.33 3.95
C ARG A 317 -6.86 -11.99 5.43
N HIS A 318 -7.75 -11.13 5.92
CA HIS A 318 -7.70 -10.69 7.31
C HIS A 318 -9.04 -10.12 7.80
N ARG A 319 -9.17 -10.03 9.12
CA ARG A 319 -10.27 -9.36 9.83
C ARG A 319 -9.72 -8.18 10.62
N LEU A 320 -10.43 -7.06 10.57
CA LEU A 320 -10.16 -5.81 11.27
C LEU A 320 -11.21 -5.60 12.36
N THR A 321 -10.79 -5.28 13.57
CA THR A 321 -11.71 -4.93 14.66
C THR A 321 -11.25 -3.68 15.40
N SER A 322 -12.19 -2.88 15.90
CA SER A 322 -11.93 -1.77 16.84
C SER A 322 -13.13 -1.58 17.75
N ARG A 323 -12.86 -1.41 19.05
CA ARG A 323 -13.91 -1.12 20.04
C ARG A 323 -14.36 0.32 19.91
N LYS A 324 -13.43 1.26 19.71
CA LYS A 324 -13.73 2.68 19.56
C LYS A 324 -14.67 2.95 18.36
N LEU A 325 -14.39 2.31 17.23
CA LEU A 325 -15.19 2.48 16.01
C LEU A 325 -16.38 1.52 15.92
N GLU A 326 -16.54 0.60 16.89
CA GLU A 326 -17.47 -0.54 16.78
C GLU A 326 -17.35 -1.23 15.39
N LEU A 327 -16.10 -1.44 14.99
CA LEU A 327 -15.72 -1.93 13.67
C LEU A 327 -15.50 -3.44 13.70
N ASP A 328 -16.02 -4.12 12.69
CA ASP A 328 -15.70 -5.51 12.39
C ASP A 328 -15.77 -5.70 10.87
N LEU A 329 -14.63 -5.76 10.19
CA LEU A 329 -14.57 -5.92 8.74
C LEU A 329 -13.70 -7.12 8.36
N THR A 330 -14.16 -7.92 7.41
CA THR A 330 -13.34 -8.93 6.74
C THR A 330 -12.93 -8.43 5.36
N GLY A 331 -11.63 -8.47 5.08
CA GLY A 331 -11.03 -8.07 3.82
C GLY A 331 -10.60 -9.25 2.97
N GLU A 332 -10.96 -9.22 1.68
CA GLU A 332 -10.52 -10.20 0.68
C GLU A 332 -9.92 -9.52 -0.56
N PRO A 333 -8.83 -10.07 -1.12
CA PRO A 333 -8.24 -9.53 -2.34
C PRO A 333 -9.16 -9.72 -3.55
N LEU A 334 -9.19 -8.74 -4.44
CA LEU A 334 -9.84 -8.85 -5.75
C LEU A 334 -8.89 -9.37 -6.84
N VAL A 335 -7.58 -9.30 -6.59
CA VAL A 335 -6.52 -9.84 -7.45
C VAL A 335 -5.49 -10.60 -6.62
N PRO A 336 -4.93 -11.71 -7.12
CA PRO A 336 -3.95 -12.48 -6.37
C PRO A 336 -2.57 -11.79 -6.41
N ALA A 337 -1.94 -11.68 -5.25
CA ALA A 337 -0.52 -11.30 -5.10
C ALA A 337 -0.10 -10.04 -5.92
N PRO A 338 -0.75 -8.87 -5.71
CA PRO A 338 -0.46 -7.67 -6.48
C PRO A 338 0.86 -7.04 -6.04
N ALA A 339 1.96 -7.53 -6.60
CA ALA A 339 3.33 -7.12 -6.25
C ALA A 339 3.83 -6.02 -7.18
N HIS A 340 4.63 -5.10 -6.63
CA HIS A 340 5.23 -4.01 -7.38
C HIS A 340 6.76 -4.07 -7.23
N ALA A 341 7.47 -3.63 -8.26
CA ALA A 341 8.93 -3.64 -8.29
C ALA A 341 9.52 -2.45 -7.52
N LEU A 342 9.02 -2.20 -6.29
CA LEU A 342 9.49 -1.19 -5.36
C LEU A 342 10.81 -1.63 -4.68
N PRO A 343 11.43 -0.77 -3.83
CA PRO A 343 12.75 -1.08 -3.27
C PRO A 343 12.84 -2.41 -2.51
N ILE A 344 11.79 -2.76 -1.77
CA ILE A 344 11.65 -4.02 -1.03
C ILE A 344 10.41 -4.77 -1.49
N GLU A 345 10.16 -5.96 -0.92
CA GLU A 345 8.92 -6.68 -1.13
C GLU A 345 7.73 -5.79 -0.77
N TYR A 346 6.95 -5.44 -1.78
CA TYR A 346 5.81 -4.56 -1.66
C TYR A 346 4.64 -5.11 -2.45
N MET A 347 3.51 -5.27 -1.78
CA MET A 347 2.25 -5.61 -2.42
C MET A 347 1.20 -4.56 -2.11
N GLU A 348 0.51 -4.10 -3.13
CA GLU A 348 -0.64 -3.24 -2.97
C GLU A 348 -1.69 -3.55 -4.03
N GLY A 349 -2.94 -3.68 -3.63
CA GLY A 349 -3.97 -3.89 -4.63
C GLY A 349 -5.39 -3.83 -4.10
N PRO A 350 -6.35 -3.99 -5.02
CA PRO A 350 -7.77 -3.81 -4.76
C PRO A 350 -8.33 -4.91 -3.85
N TYR A 351 -9.11 -4.50 -2.86
CA TYR A 351 -9.73 -5.35 -1.85
C TYR A 351 -11.23 -5.06 -1.75
N ARG A 352 -11.99 -6.08 -1.34
CA ARG A 352 -13.36 -5.94 -0.89
C ARG A 352 -13.40 -6.11 0.62
N TYR A 353 -14.06 -5.19 1.31
CA TYR A 353 -14.39 -5.34 2.72
C TYR A 353 -15.89 -5.53 2.91
N ARG A 354 -16.25 -6.35 3.90
CA ARG A 354 -17.64 -6.56 4.36
C ARG A 354 -17.67 -6.75 5.86
N GLY A 355 -18.71 -6.24 6.51
CA GLY A 355 -18.92 -6.42 7.94
C GLY A 355 -19.77 -5.30 8.53
N THR A 356 -19.37 -4.71 9.66
CA THR A 356 -20.11 -3.66 10.36
C THR A 356 -19.23 -2.48 10.79
N LEU A 357 -19.82 -1.29 10.81
CA LEU A 357 -19.31 -0.09 11.47
C LEU A 357 -20.44 0.50 12.31
N HIS A 358 -20.21 0.78 13.60
CA HIS A 358 -21.27 1.22 14.53
C HIS A 358 -22.51 0.32 14.50
N GLY A 359 -22.29 -1.00 14.51
CA GLY A 359 -23.34 -2.02 14.41
C GLY A 359 -24.11 -2.07 13.09
N THR A 360 -23.81 -1.18 12.13
CA THR A 360 -24.51 -1.11 10.84
C THR A 360 -23.74 -1.92 9.78
N PRO A 361 -24.41 -2.79 9.01
CA PRO A 361 -23.78 -3.50 7.90
C PRO A 361 -23.21 -2.54 6.86
N VAL A 362 -21.96 -2.80 6.45
CA VAL A 362 -21.26 -2.04 5.42
C VAL A 362 -20.50 -2.95 4.48
N SER A 363 -20.31 -2.48 3.27
CA SER A 363 -19.34 -3.02 2.33
C SER A 363 -18.47 -1.92 1.76
N GLY A 364 -17.27 -2.24 1.30
CA GLY A 364 -16.37 -1.23 0.75
C GLY A 364 -15.42 -1.78 -0.29
N PHE A 365 -15.02 -0.88 -1.19
CA PHE A 365 -13.84 -1.04 -2.03
C PHE A 365 -12.64 -0.45 -1.31
N ALA A 366 -11.48 -1.05 -1.50
CA ALA A 366 -10.27 -0.62 -0.81
C ALA A 366 -9.02 -0.89 -1.61
N PHE A 367 -7.92 -0.26 -1.21
CA PHE A 367 -6.58 -0.74 -1.47
C PHE A 367 -5.93 -1.23 -0.17
N TYR A 368 -5.12 -2.28 -0.27
CA TYR A 368 -4.34 -2.82 0.85
C TYR A 368 -2.86 -2.96 0.46
N GLU A 369 -2.06 -2.02 0.97
CA GLU A 369 -0.62 -1.95 0.90
C GLU A 369 0.03 -2.74 2.04
N ARG A 370 1.12 -3.47 1.74
CA ARG A 370 1.94 -4.16 2.73
C ARG A 370 3.38 -4.39 2.26
N SER A 371 4.32 -4.25 3.19
CA SER A 371 5.74 -4.54 2.98
C SER A 371 6.30 -5.65 3.89
N ILE A 372 5.47 -6.21 4.77
CA ILE A 372 5.87 -7.25 5.72
C ILE A 372 5.99 -8.65 5.07
N ALA A 373 7.12 -8.89 4.39
CA ALA A 373 7.44 -10.19 3.81
C ALA A 373 7.94 -11.18 4.88
N LEU A 374 7.18 -12.24 5.12
CA LEU A 374 7.48 -13.33 6.04
C LEU A 374 8.36 -14.38 5.35
N TYR A 375 9.54 -14.63 5.91
CA TYR A 375 10.51 -15.60 5.37
C TYR A 375 11.33 -16.33 6.45
N ARG A 376 11.25 -15.89 7.71
CA ARG A 376 11.95 -16.53 8.83
C ARG A 376 11.13 -17.70 9.36
N ASP A 377 11.76 -18.68 9.97
CA ASP A 377 11.09 -19.88 10.52
C ASP A 377 9.91 -19.55 11.44
N TRP A 378 10.10 -18.65 12.41
CA TRP A 378 9.09 -18.19 13.35
C TRP A 378 7.98 -17.34 12.69
N GLU A 379 8.20 -16.83 11.48
CA GLU A 379 7.17 -16.16 10.68
C GLU A 379 6.41 -17.18 9.80
N LEU A 380 7.15 -18.11 9.17
CA LEU A 380 6.58 -19.12 8.27
C LEU A 380 5.72 -20.15 9.00
N ILE A 381 5.90 -20.33 10.31
CA ILE A 381 4.98 -21.14 11.12
C ILE A 381 3.58 -20.50 11.24
N ASP A 382 3.46 -19.16 11.17
CA ASP A 382 2.16 -18.46 11.08
C ASP A 382 1.49 -18.71 9.73
N VAL A 383 2.29 -18.67 8.66
CA VAL A 383 1.85 -19.00 7.31
C VAL A 383 1.30 -20.42 7.25
N LEU A 384 2.02 -21.39 7.84
CA LEU A 384 1.60 -22.79 7.90
C LEU A 384 0.32 -22.96 8.71
N ALA A 385 0.22 -22.31 9.88
CA ALA A 385 -0.95 -22.37 10.74
C ALA A 385 -2.21 -21.85 10.02
N ALA A 386 -2.11 -20.69 9.36
CA ALA A 386 -3.21 -20.14 8.58
C ALA A 386 -3.60 -21.05 7.40
N ALA A 387 -2.62 -21.63 6.69
CA ALA A 387 -2.91 -22.56 5.59
C ALA A 387 -3.63 -23.83 6.07
N VAL A 388 -3.23 -24.39 7.22
CA VAL A 388 -3.87 -25.56 7.83
C VAL A 388 -5.28 -25.25 8.32
N ALA A 389 -5.50 -24.08 8.92
CA ALA A 389 -6.83 -23.65 9.37
C ALA A 389 -7.84 -23.53 8.21
N ASN A 390 -7.35 -23.21 7.01
CA ASN A 390 -8.16 -23.06 5.79
C ASN A 390 -8.36 -24.36 5.00
N LEU A 391 -7.82 -25.51 5.45
CA LEU A 391 -8.01 -26.79 4.77
C LEU A 391 -9.49 -27.19 4.73
N LYS A 392 -9.89 -27.79 3.61
CA LYS A 392 -11.23 -28.37 3.40
C LYS A 392 -11.10 -29.82 2.92
N PRO A 393 -11.47 -30.83 3.74
CA PRO A 393 -11.92 -30.71 5.14
C PRO A 393 -10.80 -30.24 6.08
N GLN A 394 -11.17 -29.63 7.21
CA GLN A 394 -10.21 -29.24 8.24
C GLN A 394 -9.54 -30.47 8.86
N SER A 395 -8.28 -30.32 9.29
CA SER A 395 -7.51 -31.38 9.96
C SER A 395 -7.09 -30.94 11.35
N ALA A 396 -7.84 -31.37 12.37
CA ALA A 396 -7.52 -31.10 13.77
C ALA A 396 -6.17 -31.70 14.18
N GLN A 397 -5.81 -32.87 13.60
CA GLN A 397 -4.51 -33.49 13.78
C GLN A 397 -3.39 -32.56 13.31
N LEU A 398 -3.46 -32.07 12.08
CA LEU A 398 -2.43 -31.16 11.55
C LEU A 398 -2.38 -29.85 12.33
N ALA A 399 -3.52 -29.28 12.72
CA ALA A 399 -3.54 -28.08 13.55
C ALA A 399 -2.80 -28.30 14.89
N SER A 400 -3.02 -29.45 15.54
CA SER A 400 -2.30 -29.81 16.76
C SER A 400 -0.80 -30.01 16.53
N MET A 401 -0.41 -30.63 15.41
CA MET A 401 1.01 -30.82 15.06
C MET A 401 1.72 -29.49 14.78
N VAL A 402 1.04 -28.56 14.09
CA VAL A 402 1.55 -27.21 13.83
C VAL A 402 1.72 -26.42 15.13
N ALA A 403 0.78 -26.53 16.08
CA ALA A 403 0.94 -25.95 17.41
C ALA A 403 2.15 -26.55 18.15
N GLY A 404 2.33 -27.87 18.07
CA GLY A 404 3.48 -28.56 18.67
C GLY A 404 4.82 -28.07 18.11
N VAL A 405 4.98 -27.99 16.79
CA VAL A 405 6.26 -27.53 16.20
C VAL A 405 6.51 -26.04 16.45
N ARG A 406 5.46 -25.21 16.58
CA ARG A 406 5.60 -23.80 16.98
C ARG A 406 6.30 -23.65 18.32
N GLU A 407 5.91 -24.41 19.33
CA GLU A 407 6.58 -24.38 20.64
C GLU A 407 8.06 -24.80 20.54
N VAL A 408 8.40 -25.68 19.60
CA VAL A 408 9.80 -26.10 19.35
C VAL A 408 10.59 -24.96 18.70
N ILE A 409 10.02 -24.28 17.69
CA ILE A 409 10.61 -23.12 17.02
C ILE A 409 10.79 -21.95 17.99
N ASP A 410 9.76 -21.61 18.76
CA ASP A 410 9.81 -20.51 19.73
C ASP A 410 10.82 -20.78 20.86
N GLY A 411 11.04 -22.05 21.21
CA GLY A 411 12.10 -22.48 22.11
C GLY A 411 13.51 -22.47 21.50
N GLY A 412 13.69 -22.05 20.25
CA GLY A 412 14.98 -21.98 19.56
C GLY A 412 15.59 -23.34 19.19
N ARG A 413 14.82 -24.43 19.25
CA ARG A 413 15.31 -25.81 19.04
C ARG A 413 15.25 -26.20 17.56
N ARG A 414 16.02 -25.51 16.71
CA ARG A 414 15.97 -25.66 15.24
C ARG A 414 16.13 -27.11 14.73
N PRO A 415 17.11 -27.92 15.19
CA PRO A 415 17.22 -29.31 14.73
C PRO A 415 15.99 -30.16 15.06
N ALA A 416 15.44 -30.01 16.27
CA ALA A 416 14.24 -30.75 16.66
C ALA A 416 13.00 -30.29 15.87
N ALA A 417 12.90 -29.00 15.52
CA ALA A 417 11.82 -28.50 14.67
C ALA A 417 11.93 -29.06 13.24
N LEU A 418 13.16 -29.17 12.71
CA LEU A 418 13.43 -29.77 11.41
C LEU A 418 13.02 -31.25 11.38
N ASP A 419 13.44 -32.03 12.37
CA ASP A 419 13.06 -33.45 12.49
C ASP A 419 11.54 -33.60 12.61
N TYR A 420 10.88 -32.77 13.43
CA TYR A 420 9.42 -32.78 13.56
C TYR A 420 8.73 -32.51 12.22
N LEU A 421 9.18 -31.51 11.47
CA LEU A 421 8.60 -31.17 10.18
C LEU A 421 8.78 -32.28 9.14
N VAL A 422 9.98 -32.84 9.05
CA VAL A 422 10.33 -33.85 8.04
C VAL A 422 9.72 -35.20 8.38
N ASP A 423 9.81 -35.63 9.63
CA ASP A 423 9.45 -37.00 10.02
C ASP A 423 7.97 -37.13 10.41
N GLN A 424 7.34 -36.04 10.86
CA GLN A 424 5.95 -36.07 11.35
C GLN A 424 4.99 -35.29 10.46
N ILE A 425 5.25 -34.01 10.18
CA ILE A 425 4.28 -33.17 9.45
C ILE A 425 4.26 -33.49 7.96
N ALA A 426 5.42 -33.59 7.30
CA ALA A 426 5.50 -33.78 5.87
C ALA A 426 4.72 -35.03 5.38
N PRO A 427 4.87 -36.23 5.99
CA PRO A 427 4.12 -37.42 5.57
C PRO A 427 2.60 -37.25 5.67
N VAL A 428 2.10 -36.54 6.69
CA VAL A 428 0.66 -36.27 6.84
C VAL A 428 0.18 -35.32 5.74
N THR A 429 0.99 -34.32 5.36
CA THR A 429 0.63 -33.37 4.30
C THR A 429 0.69 -33.97 2.89
N GLU A 430 1.48 -35.02 2.67
CA GLU A 430 1.50 -35.80 1.42
C GLU A 430 0.19 -36.53 1.17
N GLY A 431 -0.45 -37.04 2.22
CA GLY A 431 -1.76 -37.71 2.14
C GLY A 431 -2.95 -36.77 1.89
N LEU A 432 -2.76 -35.45 1.89
CA LEU A 432 -3.86 -34.49 1.72
C LEU A 432 -4.27 -34.30 0.25
N PRO A 433 -5.56 -34.52 -0.10
CA PRO A 433 -6.04 -34.37 -1.48
C PRO A 433 -5.94 -32.94 -2.02
N ASN A 434 -6.03 -31.92 -1.15
CA ASN A 434 -5.88 -30.50 -1.49
C ASN A 434 -4.73 -29.82 -0.72
N GLY A 435 -3.69 -30.57 -0.36
CA GLY A 435 -2.59 -30.11 0.50
C GLY A 435 -1.44 -29.38 -0.22
N GLY A 436 -1.56 -29.05 -1.51
CA GLY A 436 -0.44 -28.52 -2.30
C GLY A 436 0.22 -27.28 -1.70
N ALA A 437 -0.59 -26.29 -1.29
CA ALA A 437 -0.10 -25.08 -0.64
C ALA A 437 0.57 -25.40 0.71
N VAL A 438 -0.05 -26.26 1.53
CA VAL A 438 0.50 -26.68 2.82
C VAL A 438 1.85 -27.37 2.65
N ARG A 439 1.98 -28.29 1.68
CA ARG A 439 3.25 -28.96 1.36
C ARG A 439 4.34 -28.00 0.93
N GLN A 440 3.99 -27.00 0.11
CA GLN A 440 4.93 -25.96 -0.30
C GLN A 440 5.42 -25.16 0.91
N ILE A 441 4.52 -24.76 1.80
CA ILE A 441 4.87 -24.01 3.01
C ILE A 441 5.73 -24.85 3.96
N VAL A 442 5.44 -26.15 4.14
CA VAL A 442 6.29 -27.06 4.93
C VAL A 442 7.70 -27.14 4.33
N THR A 443 7.82 -27.27 3.01
CA THR A 443 9.12 -27.28 2.32
C THR A 443 9.88 -25.96 2.53
N ASP A 444 9.18 -24.83 2.39
CA ASP A 444 9.75 -23.50 2.58
C ASP A 444 10.22 -23.29 4.04
N LEU A 445 9.43 -23.74 5.02
CA LEU A 445 9.77 -23.69 6.45
C LEU A 445 10.97 -24.58 6.79
N VAL A 446 11.03 -25.80 6.22
CA VAL A 446 12.21 -26.68 6.34
C VAL A 446 13.46 -25.99 5.80
N ASN A 447 13.36 -25.30 4.66
CA ASN A 447 14.49 -24.56 4.10
C ASN A 447 14.90 -23.36 4.96
N ALA A 448 13.96 -22.68 5.63
CA ALA A 448 14.26 -21.59 6.55
C ALA A 448 14.89 -22.04 7.88
N LEU A 449 14.73 -23.32 8.24
CA LEU A 449 15.30 -23.94 9.44
C LEU A 449 16.71 -24.51 9.24
N ARG A 450 17.07 -24.84 8.00
CA ARG A 450 18.44 -25.14 7.58
C ARG A 450 19.31 -23.88 7.62
#